data_AF-A0A2D7U997-F1
#
_entry.id   AF-A0A2D7U997-F1
#
_cell.length_a   1.000
_cell.length_b   1.000
_cell.length_c   1.000
_cell.angle_alpha   90.00
_cell.angle_beta   90.00
_cell.angle_gamma   90.00
#
_symmetry.space_group_name_H-M   'P 1'
#
loop_
_entity.id
_entity.type
_entity.pdbx_description
1 polymer ?
#
loop_
_entity_poly.entity_id
_entity_poly.type
_entity_poly.pdbx_seq_one_letter_code
_entity_poly.pdbx_strand_id
1 'polypeptide(L)'
;MKAMILAAGFGKRLGELTKSKPKPLLKIKGKPLIDYHIEKLISAGFETIAINTHYLGSQISDHVIDIFGQKVEILISHENELLGTGGGIKKAISSFGGEDIVVINSDIYSDLDYRYFLNFSSDTLFVVPANQTGSGDFFVKEKLVSLEGKKNYTWTGFSIIAKETLNQNEASSFHYWHDCLKKLANNKKLNAEILDINWYDVGNAETLKKLNN
;
A
#
# COMPACT_ATOMS: atom_id res chain seq x y z
N MET A 1 5.24 -7.03 14.02
CA MET A 1 4.94 -6.72 12.60
C MET A 1 5.30 -5.25 12.38
N LYS A 2 5.85 -4.89 11.22
CA LYS A 2 6.10 -3.49 10.84
C LYS A 2 5.26 -3.09 9.65
N ALA A 3 5.20 -1.81 9.34
CA ALA A 3 4.44 -1.31 8.20
C ALA A 3 5.28 -0.49 7.23
N MET A 4 4.89 -0.51 5.96
CA MET A 4 5.42 0.28 4.87
C MET A 4 4.26 0.94 4.11
N ILE A 5 4.30 2.26 3.98
CA ILE A 5 3.35 3.04 3.17
C ILE A 5 4.03 3.48 1.87
N LEU A 6 3.43 3.10 0.74
CA LEU A 6 3.88 3.49 -0.60
C LEU A 6 3.33 4.88 -0.97
N ALA A 7 4.19 5.91 -0.93
CA ALA A 7 3.82 7.32 -1.08
C ALA A 7 4.65 8.09 -2.13
N ALA A 8 5.49 7.42 -2.92
CA ALA A 8 6.36 8.05 -3.92
C ALA A 8 5.68 8.46 -5.26
N GLY A 9 4.42 8.08 -5.48
CA GLY A 9 3.76 8.23 -6.78
C GLY A 9 3.41 9.68 -7.17
N PHE A 10 3.53 10.00 -8.47
CA PHE A 10 3.20 11.32 -9.02
C PHE A 10 1.71 11.72 -8.93
N GLY A 11 0.79 10.74 -8.88
CA GLY A 11 -0.64 11.02 -8.91
C GLY A 11 -1.18 11.61 -10.21
N LYS A 12 -0.49 11.44 -11.36
CA LYS A 12 -0.77 12.12 -12.64
C LYS A 12 -2.26 12.15 -13.08
N ARG A 13 -3.03 11.09 -12.77
CA ARG A 13 -4.47 10.99 -13.07
C ARG A 13 -5.34 12.05 -12.36
N LEU A 14 -4.81 12.71 -11.33
CA LEU A 14 -5.48 13.77 -10.57
C LEU A 14 -5.19 15.18 -11.11
N GLY A 15 -4.34 15.31 -12.12
CA GLY A 15 -4.10 16.58 -12.83
C GLY A 15 -3.65 17.71 -11.91
N GLU A 16 -4.33 18.86 -12.00
CA GLU A 16 -4.00 20.07 -11.23
C GLU A 16 -4.05 19.87 -9.71
N LEU A 17 -4.85 18.91 -9.21
CA LEU A 17 -4.92 18.62 -7.77
C LEU A 17 -3.56 18.18 -7.21
N THR A 18 -2.75 17.50 -8.04
CA THR A 18 -1.45 16.96 -7.63
C THR A 18 -0.27 17.82 -8.03
N LYS A 19 -0.47 18.96 -8.70
CA LYS A 19 0.62 19.78 -9.25
C LYS A 19 1.50 20.44 -8.20
N SER A 20 0.90 20.85 -7.09
CA SER A 20 1.58 21.53 -5.97
C SER A 20 1.46 20.79 -4.64
N LYS A 21 0.74 19.66 -4.63
CA LYS A 21 0.46 18.86 -3.44
C LYS A 21 0.55 17.36 -3.77
N PRO A 22 1.36 16.57 -3.06
CA PRO A 22 1.46 15.16 -3.34
C PRO A 22 0.14 14.44 -3.00
N LYS A 23 -0.19 13.41 -3.78
CA LYS A 23 -1.44 12.63 -3.63
C LYS A 23 -1.74 12.18 -2.18
N PRO A 24 -0.77 11.67 -1.40
CA PRO A 24 -1.01 11.26 -0.02
C PRO A 24 -1.48 12.40 0.92
N LEU A 25 -1.22 13.66 0.55
CA LEU A 25 -1.64 14.85 1.30
C LEU A 25 -2.96 15.46 0.79
N LEU A 26 -3.58 14.87 -0.23
CA LEU A 26 -4.94 15.24 -0.60
C LEU A 26 -5.91 14.86 0.51
N LYS A 27 -6.91 15.71 0.72
CA LYS A 27 -7.81 15.61 1.86
C LYS A 27 -9.09 14.84 1.51
N ILE A 28 -9.49 13.97 2.42
CA ILE A 28 -10.80 13.34 2.48
C ILE A 28 -11.44 13.79 3.79
N LYS A 29 -12.63 14.38 3.71
CA LYS A 29 -13.37 14.93 4.86
C LYS A 29 -12.49 15.81 5.75
N GLY A 30 -11.65 16.64 5.12
CA GLY A 30 -10.75 17.59 5.78
C GLY A 30 -9.40 17.01 6.27
N LYS A 31 -9.21 15.69 6.26
CA LYS A 31 -7.99 15.01 6.73
C LYS A 31 -7.14 14.48 5.55
N PRO A 32 -5.81 14.70 5.53
CA PRO A 32 -4.91 14.09 4.56
C PRO A 32 -5.06 12.57 4.49
N LEU A 33 -5.01 12.01 3.28
CA LEU A 33 -5.22 10.57 3.07
C LEU A 33 -4.20 9.71 3.85
N ILE A 34 -2.93 10.12 3.88
CA ILE A 34 -1.87 9.39 4.59
C ILE A 34 -2.10 9.33 6.12
N ASP A 35 -2.75 10.35 6.68
CA ASP A 35 -3.02 10.43 8.12
C ASP A 35 -3.95 9.30 8.57
N TYR A 36 -4.95 8.95 7.74
CA TYR A 36 -5.83 7.81 8.03
C TYR A 36 -5.05 6.50 8.18
N HIS A 37 -4.03 6.28 7.36
CA HIS A 37 -3.20 5.08 7.44
C HIS A 37 -2.34 5.07 8.69
N ILE A 38 -1.65 6.18 8.98
CA ILE A 38 -0.75 6.28 10.14
C ILE A 38 -1.55 6.15 11.44
N GLU A 39 -2.70 6.84 11.57
CA GLU A 39 -3.56 6.73 12.75
C GLU A 39 -4.06 5.30 12.99
N LYS A 40 -4.46 4.59 11.92
CA LYS A 40 -4.89 3.19 12.02
C LYS A 40 -3.76 2.25 12.39
N LEU A 41 -2.56 2.46 11.84
CA LEU A 41 -1.35 1.70 12.20
C LEU A 41 -1.00 1.91 13.68
N ILE A 42 -0.98 3.15 14.16
CA ILE A 42 -0.75 3.48 15.58
C ILE A 42 -1.82 2.80 16.45
N SER A 43 -3.09 2.91 16.08
CA SER A 43 -4.21 2.30 16.83
C SER A 43 -4.14 0.77 16.86
N ALA A 44 -3.50 0.16 15.86
CA ALA A 44 -3.26 -1.27 15.79
C ALA A 44 -1.98 -1.72 16.51
N GLY A 45 -1.21 -0.79 17.09
CA GLY A 45 0.00 -1.08 17.85
C GLY A 45 1.28 -1.23 17.02
N PHE A 46 1.32 -0.69 15.80
CA PHE A 46 2.56 -0.64 15.01
C PHE A 46 3.49 0.45 15.54
N GLU A 47 4.73 0.07 15.86
CA GLU A 47 5.73 0.98 16.45
C GLU A 47 6.65 1.63 15.42
N THR A 48 6.85 0.98 14.27
CA THR A 48 7.70 1.48 13.18
C THR A 48 6.95 1.47 11.84
N ILE A 49 6.96 2.62 11.16
CA ILE A 49 6.33 2.83 9.85
C ILE A 49 7.38 3.39 8.88
N ALA A 50 7.68 2.63 7.84
CA ALA A 50 8.48 3.13 6.71
C ALA A 50 7.56 3.82 5.68
N ILE A 51 8.04 4.91 5.08
CA ILE A 51 7.30 5.66 4.06
C ILE A 51 8.28 6.04 2.95
N ASN A 52 8.06 5.57 1.71
CA ASN A 52 8.87 6.05 0.58
C ASN A 52 8.34 7.36 0.02
N THR A 53 9.25 8.22 -0.43
CA THR A 53 8.89 9.51 -1.02
C THR A 53 9.69 9.76 -2.30
N HIS A 54 9.10 10.48 -3.25
CA HIS A 54 9.79 10.94 -4.46
C HIS A 54 9.23 12.30 -4.87
N TYR A 55 8.09 12.29 -5.58
CA TYR A 55 7.43 13.50 -6.06
C TYR A 55 6.89 14.35 -4.91
N LEU A 56 7.34 15.61 -4.82
CA LEU A 56 7.06 16.53 -3.70
C LEU A 56 7.34 15.88 -2.33
N GLY A 57 8.36 15.02 -2.27
CA GLY A 57 8.62 14.15 -1.12
C GLY A 57 8.86 14.89 0.18
N SER A 58 9.50 16.06 0.15
CA SER A 58 9.70 16.89 1.35
C SER A 58 8.37 17.27 2.02
N GLN A 59 7.34 17.62 1.25
CA GLN A 59 6.03 17.95 1.84
C GLN A 59 5.44 16.75 2.61
N ILE A 60 5.60 15.53 2.09
CA ILE A 60 5.15 14.31 2.77
C ILE A 60 5.95 14.13 4.06
N SER A 61 7.28 14.16 3.96
CA SER A 61 8.18 13.98 5.10
C SER A 61 7.92 14.98 6.22
N ASP A 62 7.86 16.28 5.88
CA ASP A 62 7.66 17.36 6.83
C ASP A 62 6.31 17.20 7.56
N HIS A 63 5.24 16.92 6.80
CA HIS A 63 3.90 16.71 7.36
C HIS A 63 3.84 15.51 8.31
N VAL A 64 4.35 14.34 7.91
CA VAL A 64 4.23 13.13 8.75
C VAL A 64 5.11 13.20 9.99
N ILE A 65 6.30 13.81 9.89
CA ILE A 65 7.19 13.98 11.04
C ILE A 65 6.60 14.97 12.04
N ASP A 66 6.05 16.10 11.58
CA ASP A 66 5.43 17.11 12.45
C ASP A 66 4.24 16.54 13.23
N ILE A 67 3.34 15.80 12.56
CA ILE A 67 2.09 15.33 13.15
C ILE A 67 2.25 14.03 13.97
N PHE A 68 3.17 13.15 13.56
CA PHE A 68 3.25 11.77 14.08
C PHE A 68 4.63 11.36 14.60
N GLY A 69 5.70 12.12 14.37
CA GLY A 69 7.07 11.74 14.76
C GLY A 69 7.29 11.57 16.27
N GLN A 70 6.41 12.13 17.11
CA GLN A 70 6.42 11.91 18.56
C GLN A 70 5.56 10.71 19.02
N LYS A 71 4.77 10.11 18.12
CA LYS A 71 3.79 9.06 18.43
C LYS A 71 4.23 7.68 17.94
N VAL A 72 5.04 7.62 16.89
CA VAL A 72 5.51 6.39 16.23
C VAL A 72 6.85 6.64 15.55
N GLU A 73 7.68 5.61 15.43
CA GLU A 73 8.92 5.72 14.67
C GLU A 73 8.60 5.77 13.17
N ILE A 74 8.95 6.89 12.52
CA ILE A 74 8.77 7.08 11.08
C ILE A 74 10.13 7.03 10.38
N LEU A 75 10.27 6.08 9.46
CA LEU A 75 11.44 5.97 8.60
C LEU A 75 11.12 6.47 7.20
N ILE A 76 11.71 7.61 6.82
CA ILE A 76 11.56 8.15 5.46
C ILE A 76 12.58 7.50 4.53
N SER A 77 12.11 6.87 3.46
CA SER A 77 12.93 6.33 2.39
C SER A 77 12.78 7.16 1.11
N HIS A 78 13.59 8.20 0.97
CA HIS A 78 13.54 9.06 -0.21
C HIS A 78 14.14 8.37 -1.45
N GLU A 79 13.45 8.44 -2.58
CA GLU A 79 13.87 7.94 -3.89
C GLU A 79 14.32 9.12 -4.77
N ASN A 80 15.62 9.19 -5.10
CA ASN A 80 16.12 10.19 -6.06
C ASN A 80 15.57 9.94 -7.47
N GLU A 81 15.44 8.66 -7.82
CA GLU A 81 14.79 8.16 -9.04
C GLU A 81 13.78 7.11 -8.62
N LEU A 82 12.67 6.99 -9.36
CA LEU A 82 11.66 5.99 -9.05
C LEU A 82 12.21 4.57 -9.23
N LEU A 83 12.12 3.77 -8.16
CA LEU A 83 12.57 2.39 -8.11
C LEU A 83 11.46 1.39 -8.47
N GLY A 84 10.33 1.88 -8.95
CA GLY A 84 9.10 1.08 -9.03
C GLY A 84 8.59 0.67 -7.63
N THR A 85 7.42 0.04 -7.59
CA THR A 85 6.81 -0.34 -6.31
C THR A 85 7.65 -1.36 -5.54
N GLY A 86 8.25 -2.34 -6.24
CA GLY A 86 9.03 -3.40 -5.59
C GLY A 86 10.38 -2.89 -5.09
N GLY A 87 11.09 -2.11 -5.92
CA GLY A 87 12.36 -1.49 -5.53
C GLY A 87 12.19 -0.49 -4.38
N GLY A 88 11.11 0.30 -4.39
CA GLY A 88 10.76 1.22 -3.31
C GLY A 88 10.52 0.51 -1.98
N ILE A 89 9.74 -0.58 -1.97
CA ILE A 89 9.56 -1.41 -0.76
C ILE A 89 10.92 -1.94 -0.31
N LYS A 90 11.69 -2.61 -1.20
CA LYS A 90 12.96 -3.26 -0.87
C LYS A 90 13.95 -2.29 -0.24
N LYS A 91 14.05 -1.07 -0.76
CA LYS A 91 14.91 -0.01 -0.20
C LYS A 91 14.42 0.42 1.18
N ALA A 92 13.14 0.70 1.32
CA ALA A 92 12.56 1.25 2.55
C ALA A 92 12.64 0.30 3.74
N ILE A 93 12.48 -1.01 3.50
CA ILE A 93 12.51 -2.04 4.55
C ILE A 93 13.91 -2.65 4.75
N SER A 94 14.95 -2.12 4.11
CA SER A 94 16.29 -2.71 4.13
C SER A 94 16.86 -2.84 5.56
N SER A 95 16.53 -1.91 6.45
CA SER A 95 16.88 -1.91 7.87
C SER A 95 15.94 -2.74 8.76
N PHE A 96 14.81 -3.24 8.23
CA PHE A 96 13.91 -4.12 8.98
C PHE A 96 14.52 -5.51 9.15
N GLY A 97 14.09 -6.21 10.20
CA GLY A 97 14.54 -7.56 10.53
C GLY A 97 13.86 -8.62 9.67
N GLY A 98 13.60 -9.78 10.28
CA GLY A 98 12.89 -10.91 9.66
C GLY A 98 11.39 -10.95 9.96
N GLU A 99 10.84 -9.91 10.59
CA GLU A 99 9.41 -9.80 10.86
C GLU A 99 8.55 -9.62 9.60
N ASP A 100 7.29 -10.02 9.68
CA ASP A 100 6.28 -9.71 8.66
C ASP A 100 6.04 -8.20 8.54
N ILE A 101 5.79 -7.77 7.30
CA ILE A 101 5.64 -6.37 6.94
C ILE A 101 4.32 -6.15 6.22
N VAL A 102 3.48 -5.29 6.77
CA VAL A 102 2.29 -4.78 6.08
C VAL A 102 2.71 -3.73 5.07
N VAL A 103 2.37 -3.93 3.80
CA VAL A 103 2.55 -2.95 2.73
C VAL A 103 1.21 -2.34 2.38
N ILE A 104 1.16 -1.00 2.34
CA ILE A 104 -0.05 -0.20 2.15
C ILE A 104 0.18 0.78 1.01
N ASN A 105 -0.66 0.73 -0.02
CA ASN A 105 -0.74 1.81 -1.00
C ASN A 105 -1.39 3.05 -0.35
N SER A 106 -0.68 4.18 -0.36
CA SER A 106 -1.16 5.43 0.29
C SER A 106 -2.36 6.08 -0.40
N ASP A 107 -2.78 5.57 -1.56
CA ASP A 107 -3.91 6.09 -2.31
C ASP A 107 -5.22 5.39 -2.04
N ILE A 108 -5.26 4.55 -1.02
CA ILE A 108 -6.43 3.75 -0.69
C ILE A 108 -7.16 4.40 0.48
N TYR A 109 -8.45 4.67 0.31
CA TYR A 109 -9.32 4.97 1.44
C TYR A 109 -10.19 3.76 1.76
N SER A 110 -10.21 3.34 3.02
CA SER A 110 -11.10 2.26 3.48
C SER A 110 -11.52 2.43 4.92
N ASP A 111 -12.54 1.69 5.35
CA ASP A 111 -12.97 1.58 6.76
C ASP A 111 -12.35 0.38 7.50
N LEU A 112 -11.43 -0.37 6.87
CA LEU A 112 -10.73 -1.49 7.51
C LEU A 112 -10.02 -1.07 8.80
N ASP A 113 -10.22 -1.84 9.86
CA ASP A 113 -9.43 -1.77 11.09
C ASP A 113 -8.11 -2.53 10.93
N TYR A 114 -6.98 -1.84 11.12
CA TYR A 114 -5.67 -2.42 10.87
C TYR A 114 -5.21 -3.44 11.91
N ARG A 115 -5.94 -3.58 13.04
CA ARG A 115 -5.77 -4.74 13.94
C ARG A 115 -6.06 -6.06 13.21
N TYR A 116 -6.87 -6.03 12.15
CA TYR A 116 -7.17 -7.20 11.34
C TYR A 116 -5.92 -7.83 10.72
N PHE A 117 -4.91 -7.02 10.35
CA PHE A 117 -3.66 -7.51 9.78
C PHE A 117 -2.89 -8.43 10.72
N LEU A 118 -3.06 -8.29 12.05
CA LEU A 118 -2.35 -9.09 13.05
C LEU A 118 -2.77 -10.57 13.06
N ASN A 119 -3.86 -10.93 12.37
CA ASN A 119 -4.34 -12.31 12.27
C ASN A 119 -3.70 -13.10 11.11
N PHE A 120 -2.85 -12.46 10.31
CA PHE A 120 -2.30 -13.03 9.08
C PHE A 120 -0.79 -12.92 9.07
N SER A 121 -0.16 -13.84 8.33
CA SER A 121 1.27 -13.82 8.06
C SER A 121 1.54 -13.58 6.57
N SER A 122 2.80 -13.35 6.24
CA SER A 122 3.24 -13.39 4.85
C SER A 122 3.10 -14.79 4.21
N ASP A 123 2.94 -14.91 2.90
CA ASP A 123 2.61 -13.88 1.91
C ASP A 123 1.09 -13.83 1.68
N THR A 124 0.45 -12.72 2.04
CA THR A 124 -1.01 -12.57 1.98
C THR A 124 -1.41 -11.27 1.27
N LEU A 125 -2.30 -11.36 0.29
CA LEU A 125 -3.01 -10.20 -0.28
C LEU A 125 -4.39 -10.05 0.33
N PHE A 126 -4.78 -8.81 0.57
CA PHE A 126 -6.16 -8.49 0.89
C PHE A 126 -6.89 -8.05 -0.36
N VAL A 127 -8.08 -8.60 -0.60
CA VAL A 127 -8.79 -8.46 -1.87
C VAL A 127 -10.26 -8.13 -1.63
N VAL A 128 -10.86 -7.43 -2.58
CA VAL A 128 -12.30 -7.17 -2.61
C VAL A 128 -12.92 -7.79 -3.87
N PRO A 129 -14.20 -8.20 -3.84
CA PRO A 129 -14.92 -8.65 -5.02
C PRO A 129 -14.91 -7.62 -6.16
N ALA A 130 -14.63 -8.07 -7.39
CA ALA A 130 -14.49 -7.21 -8.57
C ALA A 130 -15.76 -6.44 -8.97
N ASN A 131 -16.93 -6.86 -8.49
CA ASN A 131 -18.18 -6.11 -8.69
C ASN A 131 -18.16 -4.75 -7.97
N GLN A 132 -17.35 -4.58 -6.92
CA GLN A 132 -17.17 -3.30 -6.23
C GLN A 132 -16.32 -2.31 -7.04
N THR A 133 -15.45 -2.82 -7.91
CA THR A 133 -14.44 -2.04 -8.66
C THR A 133 -14.74 -1.95 -10.15
N GLY A 134 -15.66 -2.79 -10.66
CA GLY A 134 -16.04 -2.91 -12.07
C GLY A 134 -15.19 -3.92 -12.85
N SER A 135 -13.94 -4.16 -12.44
CA SER A 135 -13.06 -5.17 -13.05
C SER A 135 -12.08 -5.77 -12.02
N GLY A 136 -11.79 -7.06 -12.18
CA GLY A 136 -10.85 -7.78 -11.31
C GLY A 136 -9.45 -7.82 -11.89
N ASP A 137 -8.48 -8.08 -11.02
CA ASP A 137 -7.07 -8.28 -11.37
C ASP A 137 -6.74 -9.75 -11.65
N PHE A 138 -7.34 -10.65 -10.87
CA PHE A 138 -7.03 -12.09 -10.84
C PHE A 138 -8.21 -12.91 -10.32
N PHE A 139 -8.05 -14.24 -10.36
CA PHE A 139 -8.97 -15.20 -9.78
C PHE A 139 -8.51 -15.59 -8.37
N VAL A 140 -9.43 -15.95 -7.49
CA VAL A 140 -9.11 -16.57 -6.19
C VAL A 140 -9.75 -17.96 -6.13
N LYS A 141 -8.93 -18.97 -5.86
CA LYS A 141 -9.35 -20.37 -5.68
C LYS A 141 -8.86 -20.86 -4.34
N GLU A 142 -9.76 -21.34 -3.48
CA GLU A 142 -9.39 -21.96 -2.19
C GLU A 142 -8.46 -21.06 -1.35
N LYS A 143 -8.78 -19.76 -1.26
CA LYS A 143 -7.97 -18.72 -0.60
C LYS A 143 -6.57 -18.48 -1.18
N LEU A 144 -6.29 -18.94 -2.39
CA LEU A 144 -5.05 -18.65 -3.12
C LEU A 144 -5.32 -17.75 -4.32
N VAL A 145 -4.40 -16.84 -4.58
CA VAL A 145 -4.38 -16.06 -5.82
C VAL A 145 -4.02 -16.97 -6.99
N SER A 146 -4.84 -16.93 -8.03
CA SER A 146 -4.64 -17.64 -9.30
C SER A 146 -4.63 -16.65 -10.46
N LEU A 147 -3.61 -16.78 -11.33
CA LEU A 147 -3.55 -16.03 -12.58
C LEU A 147 -4.38 -16.68 -13.69
N GLU A 148 -4.86 -17.90 -13.46
CA GLU A 148 -5.76 -18.63 -14.35
C GLU A 148 -7.21 -18.49 -13.87
N GLY A 149 -8.12 -18.21 -14.81
CA GLY A 149 -9.55 -18.10 -14.55
C GLY A 149 -10.12 -16.69 -14.76
N LYS A 150 -11.42 -16.54 -14.49
CA LYS A 150 -12.11 -15.25 -14.59
C LYS A 150 -11.64 -14.34 -13.47
N LYS A 151 -11.18 -13.14 -13.82
CA LYS A 151 -10.76 -12.13 -12.85
C LYS A 151 -11.95 -11.59 -12.07
N ASN A 152 -12.12 -12.06 -10.84
CA ASN A 152 -13.27 -11.80 -9.98
C ASN A 152 -12.91 -11.11 -8.67
N TYR A 153 -11.63 -10.84 -8.42
CA TYR A 153 -11.16 -10.07 -7.28
C TYR A 153 -10.16 -9.00 -7.70
N THR A 154 -10.17 -7.90 -6.96
CA THR A 154 -9.25 -6.76 -7.11
C THR A 154 -8.36 -6.70 -5.88
N TRP A 155 -7.07 -6.47 -6.09
CA TRP A 155 -6.15 -6.23 -5.00
C TRP A 155 -6.42 -4.86 -4.37
N THR A 156 -6.59 -4.84 -3.06
CA THR A 156 -6.91 -3.61 -2.31
C THR A 156 -5.75 -2.62 -2.23
N GLY A 157 -4.53 -3.02 -2.61
CA GLY A 157 -3.31 -2.28 -2.29
C GLY A 157 -2.79 -2.55 -0.87
N PHE A 158 -3.37 -3.50 -0.14
CA PHE A 158 -2.86 -4.00 1.14
C PHE A 158 -2.30 -5.41 0.97
N SER A 159 -1.15 -5.69 1.60
CA SER A 159 -0.54 -7.02 1.62
C SER A 159 0.34 -7.21 2.85
N ILE A 160 0.60 -8.45 3.26
CA ILE A 160 1.65 -8.81 4.22
C ILE A 160 2.72 -9.60 3.48
N ILE A 161 3.97 -9.20 3.62
CA ILE A 161 5.12 -9.87 3.01
C ILE A 161 6.25 -10.13 4.00
N ALA A 162 7.04 -11.14 3.68
CA ALA A 162 8.36 -11.35 4.23
C ALA A 162 9.40 -10.60 3.38
N LYS A 163 10.55 -10.29 3.96
CA LYS A 163 11.65 -9.62 3.24
C LYS A 163 12.16 -10.48 2.08
N GLU A 164 12.13 -11.79 2.25
CA GLU A 164 12.53 -12.81 1.28
C GLU A 164 11.73 -12.74 -0.02
N THR A 165 10.48 -12.28 0.04
CA THR A 165 9.61 -12.10 -1.13
C THR A 165 10.19 -11.10 -2.13
N LEU A 166 10.95 -10.11 -1.64
CA LEU A 166 11.61 -9.11 -2.48
C LEU A 166 13.01 -9.54 -2.92
N ASN A 167 13.67 -10.39 -2.14
CA ASN A 167 15.06 -10.83 -2.41
C ASN A 167 15.16 -11.77 -3.62
N GLN A 168 14.02 -12.28 -4.13
CA GLN A 168 13.97 -13.02 -5.40
C GLN A 168 14.26 -12.15 -6.64
N ASN A 169 14.36 -10.83 -6.47
CA ASN A 169 14.73 -9.90 -7.53
C ASN A 169 16.01 -9.14 -7.15
N GLU A 170 17.05 -9.29 -7.98
CA GLU A 170 18.34 -8.62 -7.79
C GLU A 170 18.33 -7.16 -8.26
N ALA A 171 17.38 -6.78 -9.13
CA ALA A 171 17.27 -5.42 -9.63
C ALA A 171 16.98 -4.41 -8.51
N SER A 172 17.50 -3.19 -8.67
CA SER A 172 17.21 -2.07 -7.78
C SER A 172 15.86 -1.42 -8.10
N SER A 173 15.43 -1.47 -9.37
CA SER A 173 14.13 -0.93 -9.83
C SER A 173 13.29 -2.03 -10.46
N PHE A 174 12.09 -2.27 -9.91
CA PHE A 174 11.18 -3.32 -10.36
C PHE A 174 9.75 -3.13 -9.82
N HIS A 175 8.79 -3.82 -10.44
CA HIS A 175 7.37 -3.74 -10.08
C HIS A 175 6.97 -4.88 -9.15
N TYR A 176 6.40 -4.54 -7.99
CA TYR A 176 6.05 -5.49 -6.93
C TYR A 176 5.09 -6.60 -7.39
N TRP A 177 3.96 -6.24 -8.03
CA TRP A 177 3.02 -7.23 -8.57
C TRP A 177 3.64 -8.16 -9.62
N HIS A 178 4.23 -7.58 -10.67
CA HIS A 178 4.71 -8.34 -11.82
C HIS A 178 5.94 -9.19 -11.50
N ASP A 179 6.86 -8.68 -10.70
CA ASP A 179 8.18 -9.29 -10.53
C ASP A 179 8.29 -10.14 -9.25
N CYS A 180 7.37 -9.98 -8.30
CA CYS A 180 7.31 -10.75 -7.05
C CYS A 180 5.99 -11.53 -6.89
N LEU A 181 4.86 -10.83 -6.77
CA LEU A 181 3.59 -11.46 -6.37
C LEU A 181 3.08 -12.49 -7.39
N LYS A 182 3.24 -12.23 -8.69
CA LYS A 182 2.89 -13.22 -9.73
C LYS A 182 3.69 -14.51 -9.62
N LYS A 183 4.96 -14.45 -9.21
CA LYS A 183 5.79 -15.65 -9.00
C LYS A 183 5.25 -16.47 -7.83
N LEU A 184 4.86 -15.82 -6.73
CA LEU A 184 4.21 -16.48 -5.61
C LEU A 184 2.87 -17.11 -6.00
N ALA A 185 2.04 -16.40 -6.77
CA ALA A 185 0.77 -16.92 -7.27
C ALA A 185 0.95 -18.16 -8.15
N ASN A 186 1.88 -18.11 -9.11
CA ASN A 186 2.21 -19.27 -9.98
C ASN A 186 2.69 -20.48 -9.18
N ASN A 187 3.39 -20.24 -8.07
CA ASN A 187 3.88 -21.30 -7.17
C ASN A 187 2.86 -21.69 -6.09
N LYS A 188 1.62 -21.17 -6.14
CA LYS A 188 0.55 -21.43 -5.15
C LYS A 188 0.96 -21.06 -3.71
N LYS A 189 1.74 -20.00 -3.56
CA LYS A 189 2.24 -19.48 -2.27
C LYS A 189 1.65 -18.13 -1.88
N LEU A 190 0.78 -17.55 -2.72
CA LEU A 190 0.17 -16.26 -2.44
C LEU A 190 -1.26 -16.43 -1.92
N ASN A 191 -1.45 -16.18 -0.63
CA ASN A 191 -2.77 -16.24 0.00
C ASN A 191 -3.60 -15.01 -0.40
N ALA A 192 -4.92 -15.19 -0.43
CA ALA A 192 -5.90 -14.15 -0.65
C ALA A 192 -6.91 -14.15 0.50
N GLU A 193 -6.96 -13.04 1.23
CA GLU A 193 -7.97 -12.77 2.23
C GLU A 193 -9.02 -11.82 1.67
N ILE A 194 -10.28 -12.27 1.63
CA ILE A 194 -11.38 -11.51 1.04
C ILE A 194 -11.95 -10.59 2.13
N LEU A 195 -11.95 -9.29 1.86
CA LEU A 195 -12.49 -8.28 2.74
C LEU A 195 -13.91 -7.88 2.34
N ASP A 196 -14.75 -7.68 3.34
CA ASP A 196 -16.06 -7.04 3.23
C ASP A 196 -15.99 -5.68 3.92
N ILE A 197 -15.56 -4.66 3.17
CA ILE A 197 -15.24 -3.31 3.66
C ILE A 197 -15.68 -2.26 2.65
N ASN A 198 -15.84 -1.02 3.11
CA ASN A 198 -15.85 0.12 2.19
C ASN A 198 -14.41 0.39 1.75
N TRP A 199 -14.16 0.34 0.45
CA TRP A 199 -12.83 0.51 -0.13
C TRP A 199 -12.87 1.36 -1.40
N TYR A 200 -11.89 2.23 -1.56
CA TYR A 200 -11.80 3.16 -2.68
C TYR A 200 -10.33 3.41 -3.08
N ASP A 201 -9.97 3.18 -4.35
CA ASP A 201 -8.74 3.76 -4.95
C ASP A 201 -9.01 5.23 -5.26
N VAL A 202 -8.35 6.12 -4.52
CA VAL A 202 -8.45 7.58 -4.67
C VAL A 202 -7.58 8.03 -5.85
N GLY A 203 -7.72 7.37 -6.99
CA GLY A 203 -6.91 7.52 -8.19
C GLY A 203 -7.33 8.62 -9.15
N ASN A 204 -8.53 9.18 -8.97
CA ASN A 204 -9.10 10.18 -9.85
C ASN A 204 -9.94 11.22 -9.06
N ALA A 205 -10.22 12.36 -9.72
CA ALA A 205 -10.94 13.47 -9.10
C ALA A 205 -12.39 13.11 -8.73
N GLU A 206 -13.02 12.20 -9.48
CA GLU A 206 -14.39 11.74 -9.22
C GLU A 206 -14.49 11.03 -7.86
N THR A 207 -13.57 10.09 -7.60
CA THR A 207 -13.52 9.35 -6.32
C THR A 207 -13.22 10.29 -5.17
N LEU A 208 -12.26 11.20 -5.35
CA LEU A 208 -11.93 12.20 -4.32
C LEU A 208 -13.13 13.10 -4.00
N LYS A 209 -13.87 13.54 -5.02
CA LYS A 209 -15.09 14.34 -4.85
C LYS A 209 -16.18 13.54 -4.14
N LYS A 210 -16.41 12.28 -4.55
CA LYS A 210 -17.37 11.37 -3.93
C LYS A 210 -17.12 11.19 -2.43
N LEU A 211 -15.86 11.07 -2.01
CA LEU A 211 -15.50 10.86 -0.61
C LEU A 211 -15.57 12.13 0.26
N ASN A 212 -15.64 13.31 -0.37
CA ASN A 212 -15.74 14.61 0.31
C ASN A 212 -17.17 15.17 0.33
N ASN A 213 -18.10 14.54 -0.39
CA ASN A 213 -19.54 14.83 -0.31
C ASN A 213 -20.19 13.97 0.78
#